data_AF-A0A517PHJ1-F1
#
_entry.id   AF-A0A517PHJ1-F1
#
_cell.length_a   1.000
_cell.length_b   1.000
_cell.length_c   1.000
_cell.angle_alpha   90.00
_cell.angle_beta   90.00
_cell.angle_gamma   90.00
#
_symmetry.space_group_name_H-M   'P 1'
#
loop_
_entity.id
_entity.type
_entity.pdbx_description
1 polymer ?
#
loop_
_entity_poly.entity_id
_entity_poly.type
_entity_poly.pdbx_seq_one_letter_code
_entity_poly.pdbx_strand_id
1 'polypeptide(L)'
;MLQTGKRRMTWTLLGLLAGGLLVTAQAEDKQQTKARQAKKPAPPAVASDLATATALTAPTKQIFFPPLTKFEKEFQEKLNETVTAEFVDAALSDVITFYQDSTGINFVIFANDLGQDGLTTDEPVNISVENISLKTALDLVLEPIGLTYVLDRDVVKITTRAKAEEMLKTRVYPVGDLCQTPIDYLMLESVIKNTSVGRWRTLKSEVTPSQQAGGGFGGGGGMGGGAGGAGGGFFQVSDQNGMNAVLGASLYHDDEGGTISIVPQSKALVICQTYHAHNAIVELLTQLREARDVN
;
A
#
# COMPACT_ATOMS: atom_id res chain seq x y z
N MET A 1 38.52 25.38 -44.50
CA MET A 1 39.88 25.51 -45.09
C MET A 1 40.91 25.43 -43.96
N LEU A 2 42.13 24.96 -44.26
CA LEU A 2 43.43 25.17 -43.57
C LEU A 2 43.41 25.27 -42.02
N GLN A 3 43.79 24.23 -41.27
CA GLN A 3 45.17 23.88 -40.90
C GLN A 3 45.97 24.93 -40.12
N THR A 4 46.24 24.64 -38.83
CA THR A 4 47.57 24.60 -38.17
C THR A 4 47.39 24.06 -36.73
N GLY A 5 48.34 23.40 -36.07
CA GLY A 5 49.69 23.01 -36.49
C GLY A 5 50.23 21.77 -35.73
N LYS A 6 51.35 21.22 -36.19
CA LYS A 6 52.02 20.02 -35.60
C LYS A 6 52.87 20.40 -34.38
N ARG A 7 53.07 19.44 -33.46
CA ARG A 7 54.39 18.79 -33.25
C ARG A 7 54.29 17.53 -32.37
N ARG A 8 55.24 16.61 -32.58
CA ARG A 8 55.48 15.38 -31.80
C ARG A 8 56.77 15.56 -31.02
N MET A 9 56.92 14.90 -29.87
CA MET A 9 58.24 14.56 -29.31
C MET A 9 58.15 13.33 -28.41
N THR A 10 58.83 12.26 -28.79
CA THR A 10 58.94 11.00 -28.01
C THR A 10 60.40 10.79 -27.65
N TRP A 11 60.71 10.53 -26.38
CA TRP A 11 62.04 10.10 -25.94
C TRP A 11 61.94 8.97 -24.90
N THR A 12 62.77 7.94 -25.09
CA THR A 12 62.86 6.73 -24.26
C THR A 12 64.31 6.34 -24.08
N LEU A 13 64.73 6.09 -22.83
CA LEU A 13 65.96 5.40 -22.40
C LEU A 13 65.74 5.10 -20.89
N LEU A 14 65.89 3.93 -20.27
CA LEU A 14 66.59 2.65 -20.48
C LEU A 14 67.86 2.48 -19.62
N GLY A 15 67.82 1.50 -18.71
CA GLY A 15 68.91 0.92 -17.89
C GLY A 15 68.28 -0.11 -16.94
N LEU A 16 68.44 -1.43 -17.14
CA LEU A 16 69.56 -2.32 -16.77
C LEU A 16 69.90 -2.34 -15.26
N LEU A 17 70.15 -3.50 -14.59
CA LEU A 17 69.77 -4.92 -14.81
C LEU A 17 70.23 -5.76 -13.57
N ALA A 18 69.86 -7.05 -13.51
CA ALA A 18 70.29 -8.10 -12.55
C ALA A 18 69.84 -7.97 -11.07
N GLY A 19 69.69 -9.05 -10.30
CA GLY A 19 69.71 -10.50 -10.64
C GLY A 19 69.84 -11.42 -9.41
N GLY A 20 69.38 -12.68 -9.51
CA GLY A 20 69.51 -13.74 -8.47
C GLY A 20 68.33 -13.82 -7.48
N LEU A 21 67.63 -14.91 -7.12
CA LEU A 21 67.56 -16.37 -7.47
C LEU A 21 67.92 -17.34 -6.31
N LEU A 22 66.93 -18.14 -5.84
CA LEU A 22 67.03 -19.39 -5.04
C LEU A 22 67.62 -19.30 -3.57
N VAL A 23 67.38 -20.21 -2.57
CA VAL A 23 66.26 -21.16 -2.26
C VAL A 23 66.34 -21.83 -0.85
N THR A 24 65.19 -22.30 -0.31
CA THR A 24 64.92 -23.35 0.74
C THR A 24 65.42 -23.32 2.21
N ALA A 25 64.60 -24.01 3.04
CA ALA A 25 64.85 -24.76 4.31
C ALA A 25 64.97 -23.97 5.65
N GLN A 26 64.42 -24.35 6.83
CA GLN A 26 63.74 -25.53 7.46
C GLN A 26 64.54 -26.29 8.55
N ALA A 27 63.85 -26.61 9.67
CA ALA A 27 64.21 -27.54 10.78
C ALA A 27 65.42 -27.15 11.68
N GLU A 28 65.63 -27.62 12.93
CA GLU A 28 64.86 -28.28 14.05
C GLU A 28 65.75 -28.06 15.33
N ASP A 29 65.40 -28.23 16.63
CA ASP A 29 64.17 -28.18 17.46
C ASP A 29 64.61 -28.36 18.96
N LYS A 30 63.66 -28.36 19.91
CA LYS A 30 63.76 -28.81 21.33
C LYS A 30 64.49 -27.86 22.31
N GLN A 31 64.13 -27.80 23.60
CA GLN A 31 63.34 -28.75 24.41
C GLN A 31 62.46 -28.04 25.49
N GLN A 32 61.16 -28.39 25.56
CA GLN A 32 60.34 -28.82 26.75
C GLN A 32 60.33 -27.96 28.07
N THR A 33 59.23 -27.80 28.85
CA THR A 33 57.87 -28.41 28.87
C THR A 33 56.79 -27.56 29.61
N LYS A 34 55.50 -27.68 29.19
CA LYS A 34 54.18 -27.71 29.92
C LYS A 34 54.05 -27.13 31.36
N ALA A 35 52.95 -26.50 31.83
CA ALA A 35 51.57 -26.24 31.36
C ALA A 35 50.99 -24.95 32.06
N ARG A 36 49.73 -24.44 31.96
CA ARG A 36 48.41 -24.99 31.54
C ARG A 36 47.39 -23.86 31.20
N GLN A 37 46.53 -24.08 30.17
CA GLN A 37 45.19 -23.48 29.89
C GLN A 37 44.96 -21.96 29.52
N ALA A 38 44.76 -21.72 28.21
CA ALA A 38 43.57 -21.10 27.57
C ALA A 38 43.19 -19.57 27.66
N LYS A 39 43.79 -18.75 26.77
CA LYS A 39 43.19 -17.82 25.75
C LYS A 39 41.74 -17.28 26.01
N LYS A 40 41.48 -15.97 26.25
CA LYS A 40 41.54 -14.74 25.36
C LYS A 40 40.45 -14.75 24.25
N PRO A 41 39.64 -13.68 23.96
CA PRO A 41 39.93 -12.20 23.91
C PRO A 41 38.90 -11.28 24.63
N ALA A 42 38.89 -9.93 24.50
CA ALA A 42 39.92 -8.86 24.46
C ALA A 42 39.19 -7.47 24.35
N PRO A 43 39.83 -6.33 24.70
CA PRO A 43 39.22 -4.97 24.72
C PRO A 43 39.42 -4.22 23.36
N PRO A 44 39.12 -2.89 23.15
CA PRO A 44 38.89 -1.82 24.15
C PRO A 44 37.80 -0.76 23.83
N ALA A 45 37.85 0.33 24.60
CA ALA A 45 36.93 1.47 24.56
C ALA A 45 36.93 2.26 23.24
N VAL A 46 35.80 2.93 22.98
CA VAL A 46 35.65 4.01 21.99
C VAL A 46 35.38 5.33 22.71
N ALA A 47 35.85 6.44 22.14
CA ALA A 47 35.80 7.77 22.75
C ALA A 47 34.43 8.46 22.57
N SER A 48 34.19 9.49 23.36
CA SER A 48 32.98 10.33 23.29
C SER A 48 33.11 11.41 22.22
N ASP A 49 32.41 11.24 21.09
CA ASP A 49 32.09 12.34 20.16
C ASP A 49 30.56 12.47 20.08
N LEU A 50 30.01 13.52 20.70
CA LEU A 50 28.58 13.76 20.86
C LEU A 50 28.18 15.10 20.23
N ALA A 51 28.48 15.28 18.94
CA ALA A 51 28.33 16.58 18.26
C ALA A 51 27.81 16.53 16.80
N THR A 52 27.23 15.41 16.34
CA THR A 52 26.40 15.43 15.13
C THR A 52 24.99 15.86 15.52
N ALA A 53 24.64 17.12 15.29
CA ALA A 53 23.30 17.63 15.54
C ALA A 53 22.29 16.97 14.58
N THR A 54 21.55 15.98 15.07
CA THR A 54 20.40 15.42 14.35
C THR A 54 19.42 16.53 14.04
N ALA A 55 19.31 16.91 12.77
CA ALA A 55 18.30 17.85 12.32
C ALA A 55 16.91 17.31 12.72
N LEU A 56 16.16 18.10 13.48
CA LEU A 56 14.82 17.76 13.93
C LEU A 56 13.85 17.85 12.74
N THR A 57 13.85 16.82 11.90
CA THR A 57 12.81 16.62 10.88
C THR A 57 11.46 16.64 11.58
N ALA A 58 10.67 17.69 11.32
CA ALA A 58 9.31 17.79 11.85
C ALA A 58 8.54 16.52 11.44
N PRO A 59 7.72 15.92 12.33
CA PRO A 59 7.06 14.67 12.04
C PRO A 59 6.02 14.88 10.93
N THR A 60 6.39 14.55 9.69
CA THR A 60 5.49 14.58 8.54
C THR A 60 4.28 13.72 8.86
N LYS A 61 3.14 14.37 9.06
CA LYS A 61 1.95 13.75 9.64
C LYS A 61 1.47 12.62 8.73
N GLN A 62 1.59 11.38 9.19
CA GLN A 62 1.22 10.21 8.39
C GLN A 62 -0.28 10.26 8.10
N ILE A 63 -0.62 10.36 6.81
CA ILE A 63 -1.99 10.65 6.33
C ILE A 63 -2.93 9.47 6.63
N PHE A 64 -2.38 8.25 6.72
CA PHE A 64 -3.07 7.04 7.13
C PHE A 64 -2.08 5.96 7.60
N PHE A 65 -2.62 4.90 8.20
CA PHE A 65 -1.92 3.68 8.62
C PHE A 65 -2.55 2.42 7.98
N PRO A 66 -1.78 1.36 7.66
CA PRO A 66 -0.32 1.33 7.64
C PRO A 66 0.24 2.32 6.60
N PRO A 67 1.45 2.87 6.82
CA PRO A 67 2.11 3.71 5.81
C PRO A 67 2.38 2.90 4.54
N LEU A 68 2.35 3.57 3.38
CA LEU A 68 2.69 2.99 2.08
C LEU A 68 4.03 2.23 2.11
N THR A 69 4.10 1.09 1.42
CA THR A 69 5.39 0.40 1.18
C THR A 69 6.33 1.29 0.36
N LYS A 70 7.62 0.93 0.26
CA LYS A 70 8.56 1.66 -0.60
C LYS A 70 8.08 1.65 -2.06
N PHE A 71 7.72 0.45 -2.54
CA PHE A 71 7.17 0.26 -3.88
C PHE A 71 5.85 1.00 -4.09
N GLU A 72 4.91 1.00 -3.12
CA GLU A 72 3.66 1.77 -3.27
C GLU A 72 3.92 3.29 -3.40
N LYS A 73 5.02 3.83 -2.83
CA LYS A 73 5.42 5.24 -3.02
C LYS A 73 6.14 5.48 -4.35
N GLU A 74 7.12 4.65 -4.67
CA GLU A 74 7.87 4.70 -5.93
C GLU A 74 6.90 4.61 -7.12
N PHE A 75 5.87 3.75 -7.04
CA PHE A 75 4.79 3.69 -8.01
C PHE A 75 3.91 4.95 -8.05
N GLN A 76 3.56 5.55 -6.90
CA GLN A 76 2.80 6.81 -6.87
C GLN A 76 3.58 7.99 -7.45
N GLU A 77 4.90 8.03 -7.26
CA GLU A 77 5.77 9.02 -7.91
C GLU A 77 5.78 8.79 -9.43
N LYS A 78 5.95 7.54 -9.88
CA LYS A 78 5.91 7.14 -11.30
C LYS A 78 4.56 7.39 -11.99
N LEU A 79 3.43 7.22 -11.30
CA LEU A 79 2.09 7.53 -11.85
C LEU A 79 1.92 8.99 -12.30
N ASN A 80 2.72 9.91 -11.74
CA ASN A 80 2.70 11.34 -12.06
C ASN A 80 3.72 11.74 -13.14
N GLU A 81 4.61 10.85 -13.59
CA GLU A 81 5.47 11.11 -14.74
C GLU A 81 4.63 11.17 -16.03
N THR A 82 5.00 12.04 -16.96
CA THR A 82 4.30 12.14 -18.25
C THR A 82 4.87 11.18 -19.29
N VAL A 83 3.96 10.57 -20.05
CA VAL A 83 4.26 9.59 -21.10
C VAL A 83 3.55 10.02 -22.39
N THR A 84 4.18 9.72 -23.52
CA THR A 84 3.58 9.78 -24.85
C THR A 84 3.55 8.35 -25.39
N ALA A 85 2.39 7.89 -25.84
CA ALA A 85 2.17 6.53 -26.31
C ALA A 85 1.18 6.52 -27.49
N GLU A 86 1.52 5.76 -28.52
CA GLU A 86 0.66 5.52 -29.68
C GLU A 86 0.62 4.02 -29.97
N PHE A 87 -0.57 3.45 -29.87
CA PHE A 87 -0.85 2.04 -30.07
C PHE A 87 -2.03 1.90 -31.04
N VAL A 88 -1.80 1.16 -32.13
CA VAL A 88 -2.79 0.87 -33.17
C VAL A 88 -2.85 -0.64 -33.31
N ASP A 89 -3.99 -1.22 -32.96
CA ASP A 89 -4.25 -2.67 -32.95
C ASP A 89 -3.18 -3.50 -32.18
N ALA A 90 -2.63 -2.93 -31.09
CA ALA A 90 -1.56 -3.55 -30.32
C ALA A 90 -2.12 -4.46 -29.21
N ALA A 91 -1.53 -5.64 -29.00
CA ALA A 91 -1.95 -6.54 -27.92
C ALA A 91 -1.71 -5.90 -26.54
N LEU A 92 -2.66 -6.08 -25.62
CA LEU A 92 -2.54 -5.61 -24.24
C LEU A 92 -1.22 -6.07 -23.57
N SER A 93 -0.78 -7.30 -23.83
CA SER A 93 0.50 -7.85 -23.37
C SER A 93 1.72 -7.01 -23.80
N ASP A 94 1.78 -6.57 -25.06
CA ASP A 94 2.85 -5.71 -25.58
C ASP A 94 2.77 -4.30 -24.98
N VAL A 95 1.56 -3.74 -24.87
CA VAL A 95 1.31 -2.41 -24.28
C VAL A 95 1.78 -2.35 -22.82
N ILE A 96 1.48 -3.38 -22.03
CA ILE A 96 1.94 -3.46 -20.64
C ILE A 96 3.45 -3.69 -20.55
N THR A 97 4.05 -4.44 -21.49
CA THR A 97 5.50 -4.60 -21.57
C THR A 97 6.20 -3.26 -21.87
N PHE A 98 5.64 -2.42 -22.75
CA PHE A 98 6.14 -1.06 -23.00
C PHE A 98 6.09 -0.18 -21.75
N TYR A 99 5.01 -0.24 -20.96
CA TYR A 99 4.93 0.50 -19.69
C TYR A 99 5.91 -0.05 -18.63
N GLN A 100 6.15 -1.36 -18.60
CA GLN A 100 7.17 -1.97 -17.75
C GLN A 100 8.59 -1.49 -18.10
N ASP A 101 8.97 -1.54 -19.38
CA ASP A 101 10.31 -1.15 -19.84
C ASP A 101 10.58 0.36 -19.70
N SER A 102 9.56 1.20 -19.92
CA SER A 102 9.69 2.67 -19.80
C SER A 102 9.71 3.17 -18.36
N THR A 103 9.01 2.51 -17.43
CA THR A 103 8.92 2.94 -16.02
C THR A 103 9.90 2.21 -15.09
N GLY A 104 10.35 1.02 -15.46
CA GLY A 104 11.15 0.13 -14.62
C GLY A 104 10.34 -0.64 -13.55
N ILE A 105 9.01 -0.65 -13.65
CA ILE A 105 8.09 -1.23 -12.66
C ILE A 105 7.60 -2.60 -13.13
N ASN A 106 7.53 -3.59 -12.22
CA ASN A 106 6.97 -4.90 -12.54
C ASN A 106 5.43 -4.87 -12.61
N PHE A 107 4.89 -5.06 -13.81
CA PHE A 107 3.47 -5.30 -14.05
C PHE A 107 3.20 -6.80 -14.25
N VAL A 108 2.04 -7.28 -13.81
CA VAL A 108 1.62 -8.68 -13.94
C VAL A 108 0.15 -8.75 -14.33
N ILE A 109 -0.14 -9.28 -15.52
CA ILE A 109 -1.51 -9.54 -15.98
C ILE A 109 -1.98 -10.87 -15.39
N PHE A 110 -3.06 -10.85 -14.61
CA PHE A 110 -3.62 -12.07 -14.00
C PHE A 110 -4.62 -12.73 -14.95
N ALA A 111 -4.12 -13.53 -15.90
CA ALA A 111 -4.92 -14.24 -16.90
C ALA A 111 -6.10 -15.07 -16.31
N ASN A 112 -5.94 -15.60 -15.09
CA ASN A 112 -7.00 -16.31 -14.36
C ASN A 112 -8.20 -15.40 -14.01
N ASP A 113 -7.98 -14.11 -13.81
CA ASP A 113 -9.04 -13.14 -13.54
C ASP A 113 -9.70 -12.71 -14.86
N LEU A 114 -8.88 -12.38 -15.88
CA LEU A 114 -9.35 -11.99 -17.22
C LEU A 114 -10.25 -13.06 -17.86
N GLY A 115 -9.84 -14.33 -17.77
CA GLY A 115 -10.58 -15.45 -18.35
C GLY A 115 -11.94 -15.76 -17.69
N GLN A 116 -12.27 -15.15 -16.54
CA GLN A 116 -13.61 -15.25 -15.95
C GLN A 116 -14.62 -14.36 -16.70
N ASP A 117 -14.16 -13.18 -17.15
CA ASP A 117 -14.97 -12.23 -17.93
C ASP A 117 -14.84 -12.46 -19.45
N GLY A 118 -14.17 -13.54 -19.86
CA GLY A 118 -13.98 -13.94 -21.26
C GLY A 118 -12.83 -13.23 -21.99
N LEU A 119 -12.03 -12.44 -21.27
CA LEU A 119 -10.95 -11.62 -21.82
C LEU A 119 -9.62 -12.38 -21.92
N THR A 120 -8.78 -11.98 -22.87
CA THR A 120 -7.45 -12.55 -23.12
C THR A 120 -6.32 -11.57 -22.80
N THR A 121 -5.07 -12.01 -22.91
CA THR A 121 -3.89 -11.12 -22.86
C THR A 121 -3.67 -10.33 -24.15
N ASP A 122 -4.44 -10.66 -25.19
CA ASP A 122 -4.16 -10.30 -26.58
C ASP A 122 -5.24 -9.36 -27.14
N GLU A 123 -6.08 -8.80 -26.26
CA GLU A 123 -7.11 -7.81 -26.59
C GLU A 123 -6.48 -6.58 -27.29
N PRO A 124 -7.04 -6.10 -28.41
CA PRO A 124 -6.45 -5.04 -29.21
C PRO A 124 -6.68 -3.64 -28.61
N VAL A 125 -5.60 -3.00 -28.18
CA VAL A 125 -5.58 -1.63 -27.65
C VAL A 125 -5.39 -0.64 -28.79
N ASN A 126 -6.26 0.37 -28.83
CA ASN A 126 -6.22 1.46 -29.82
C ASN A 126 -6.28 2.82 -29.09
N ILE A 127 -5.14 3.50 -28.98
CA ILE A 127 -5.00 4.78 -28.26
C ILE A 127 -3.82 5.59 -28.84
N SER A 128 -3.99 6.90 -29.01
CA SER A 128 -2.91 7.83 -29.37
C SER A 128 -2.99 9.03 -28.43
N VAL A 129 -1.95 9.21 -27.60
CA VAL A 129 -1.92 10.18 -26.49
C VAL A 129 -0.53 10.78 -26.31
N GLU A 130 -0.47 12.11 -26.24
CA GLU A 130 0.77 12.87 -26.05
C GLU A 130 0.79 13.58 -24.69
N ASN A 131 1.91 13.46 -23.97
CA ASN A 131 2.21 14.22 -22.75
C ASN A 131 1.12 14.15 -21.66
N ILE A 132 0.56 12.97 -21.43
CA ILE A 132 -0.40 12.70 -20.33
C ILE A 132 0.30 11.99 -19.17
N SER A 133 -0.27 12.01 -17.96
CA SER A 133 0.27 11.25 -16.83
C SER A 133 0.19 9.73 -17.07
N LEU A 134 1.15 8.96 -16.57
CA LEU A 134 1.11 7.49 -16.60
C LEU A 134 -0.19 6.94 -16.00
N LYS A 135 -0.72 7.56 -14.92
CA LYS A 135 -2.04 7.24 -14.37
C LYS A 135 -3.12 7.30 -15.45
N THR A 136 -3.27 8.44 -16.11
CA THR A 136 -4.26 8.64 -17.19
C THR A 136 -4.03 7.68 -18.36
N ALA A 137 -2.77 7.38 -18.70
CA ALA A 137 -2.44 6.47 -19.79
C ALA A 137 -2.86 5.02 -19.48
N LEU A 138 -2.62 4.54 -18.25
CA LEU A 138 -3.07 3.23 -17.79
C LEU A 138 -4.60 3.17 -17.66
N ASP A 139 -5.24 4.20 -17.12
CA ASP A 139 -6.69 4.28 -16.99
C ASP A 139 -7.36 4.18 -18.38
N LEU A 140 -6.90 4.98 -19.37
CA LEU A 140 -7.43 4.97 -20.74
C LEU A 140 -7.17 3.68 -21.53
N VAL A 141 -6.10 2.93 -21.20
CA VAL A 141 -5.81 1.61 -21.81
C VAL A 141 -6.68 0.51 -21.24
N LEU A 142 -6.95 0.55 -19.93
CA LEU A 142 -7.60 -0.55 -19.20
C LEU A 142 -9.12 -0.40 -19.10
N GLU A 143 -9.64 0.82 -18.96
CA GLU A 143 -11.08 1.09 -18.83
C GLU A 143 -11.94 0.56 -20.00
N PRO A 144 -11.55 0.71 -21.29
CA PRO A 144 -12.36 0.21 -22.41
C PRO A 144 -12.52 -1.33 -22.44
N ILE A 145 -11.59 -2.04 -21.80
CA ILE A 145 -11.54 -3.51 -21.71
C ILE A 145 -12.20 -4.01 -20.41
N GLY A 146 -12.67 -3.10 -19.54
CA GLY A 146 -13.20 -3.44 -18.21
C GLY A 146 -12.13 -3.88 -17.20
N LEU A 147 -10.86 -3.57 -17.49
CA LEU A 147 -9.71 -3.91 -16.64
C LEU A 147 -9.32 -2.74 -15.74
N THR A 148 -8.48 -3.03 -14.75
CA THR A 148 -7.84 -2.01 -13.91
C THR A 148 -6.58 -2.55 -13.23
N TYR A 149 -5.79 -1.66 -12.61
CA TYR A 149 -4.60 -2.01 -11.86
C TYR A 149 -4.80 -1.91 -10.34
N VAL A 150 -4.16 -2.80 -9.59
CA VAL A 150 -4.14 -2.85 -8.12
C VAL A 150 -2.72 -3.18 -7.65
N LEU A 151 -2.25 -2.54 -6.57
CA LEU A 151 -0.97 -2.91 -5.95
C LEU A 151 -1.15 -4.05 -4.95
N ASP A 152 -0.46 -5.17 -5.16
CA ASP A 152 -0.31 -6.25 -4.18
C ASP A 152 1.13 -6.76 -4.16
N ARG A 153 1.66 -7.11 -2.98
CA ARG A 153 2.99 -7.73 -2.79
C ARG A 153 4.14 -7.10 -3.59
N ASP A 154 4.20 -5.77 -3.62
CA ASP A 154 5.19 -4.97 -4.34
C ASP A 154 5.29 -5.29 -5.87
N VAL A 155 4.15 -5.63 -6.50
CA VAL A 155 3.96 -5.65 -7.96
C VAL A 155 2.66 -4.94 -8.36
N VAL A 156 2.55 -4.50 -9.61
CA VAL A 156 1.33 -3.94 -10.19
C VAL A 156 0.50 -5.07 -10.81
N LYS A 157 -0.53 -5.53 -10.11
CA LYS A 157 -1.49 -6.52 -10.62
C LYS A 157 -2.48 -5.84 -11.57
N ILE A 158 -2.57 -6.33 -12.80
CA ILE A 158 -3.64 -5.99 -13.75
C ILE A 158 -4.67 -7.12 -13.71
N THR A 159 -5.94 -6.74 -13.56
CA THR A 159 -7.06 -7.64 -13.27
C THR A 159 -8.38 -7.01 -13.74
N THR A 160 -9.47 -7.76 -13.72
CA THR A 160 -10.78 -7.24 -14.13
C THR A 160 -11.38 -6.37 -13.03
N ARG A 161 -12.27 -5.44 -13.40
CA ARG A 161 -12.88 -4.50 -12.46
C ARG A 161 -13.59 -5.20 -11.30
N ALA A 162 -14.33 -6.29 -11.56
CA ALA A 162 -15.01 -7.07 -10.53
C ALA A 162 -14.02 -7.60 -9.47
N LYS A 163 -12.93 -8.22 -9.93
CA LYS A 163 -11.87 -8.76 -9.05
C LYS A 163 -11.11 -7.66 -8.30
N ALA A 164 -10.96 -6.46 -8.87
CA ALA A 164 -10.43 -5.31 -8.16
C ALA A 164 -11.39 -4.73 -7.10
N GLU A 165 -12.71 -4.82 -7.33
CA GLU A 165 -13.73 -4.40 -6.35
C GLU A 165 -13.86 -5.40 -5.18
N GLU A 166 -13.53 -6.69 -5.38
CA GLU A 166 -13.33 -7.68 -4.31
C GLU A 166 -12.08 -7.43 -3.45
N MET A 167 -11.04 -6.79 -4.00
CA MET A 167 -9.74 -6.57 -3.32
C MET A 167 -9.77 -5.38 -2.35
N LEU A 168 -10.61 -5.48 -1.32
CA LEU A 168 -10.70 -4.52 -0.22
C LEU A 168 -9.46 -4.56 0.68
N LYS A 169 -8.83 -3.40 0.90
CA LYS A 169 -7.81 -3.19 1.95
C LYS A 169 -8.44 -2.45 3.14
N THR A 170 -7.83 -2.50 4.31
CA THR A 170 -8.22 -1.66 5.46
C THR A 170 -7.12 -0.65 5.77
N ARG A 171 -7.48 0.64 5.86
CA ARG A 171 -6.59 1.74 6.26
C ARG A 171 -7.25 2.61 7.34
N VAL A 172 -6.44 3.13 8.26
CA VAL A 172 -6.85 3.98 9.38
C VAL A 172 -6.41 5.41 9.12
N TYR A 173 -7.36 6.33 8.99
CA TYR A 173 -7.14 7.73 8.66
C TYR A 173 -7.27 8.61 9.92
N PRO A 174 -6.17 9.17 10.48
CA PRO A 174 -6.26 10.15 11.56
C PRO A 174 -6.88 11.46 11.05
N VAL A 175 -8.09 11.77 11.54
CA VAL A 175 -8.86 12.98 11.17
C VAL A 175 -9.10 13.92 12.36
N GLY A 176 -8.42 13.70 13.48
CA GLY A 176 -8.49 14.53 14.69
C GLY A 176 -7.93 15.95 14.57
N ASP A 177 -7.48 16.35 13.38
CA ASP A 177 -7.40 17.73 12.92
C ASP A 177 -8.77 18.24 12.45
N LEU A 178 -9.33 17.60 11.42
CA LEU A 178 -10.58 17.98 10.76
C LEU A 178 -11.81 17.88 11.69
N CYS A 179 -11.87 16.85 12.54
CA CYS A 179 -13.02 16.54 13.39
C CYS A 179 -12.72 16.75 14.88
N GLN A 180 -13.45 17.67 15.51
CA GLN A 180 -13.35 18.02 16.93
C GLN A 180 -14.54 17.48 17.74
N THR A 181 -15.77 17.63 17.21
CA THR A 181 -17.00 17.14 17.83
C THR A 181 -17.42 15.77 17.27
N PRO A 182 -18.24 14.97 17.97
CA PRO A 182 -18.79 13.73 17.42
C PRO A 182 -19.61 13.92 16.12
N ILE A 183 -20.23 15.10 15.94
CA ILE A 183 -21.02 15.43 14.75
C ILE A 183 -20.10 15.56 13.53
N ASP A 184 -18.91 16.14 13.70
CA ASP A 184 -17.95 16.37 12.62
C ASP A 184 -17.53 15.05 11.94
N TYR A 185 -17.42 13.96 12.71
CA TYR A 185 -17.10 12.63 12.17
C TYR A 185 -18.26 12.06 11.33
N LEU A 186 -19.51 12.26 11.75
CA LEU A 186 -20.70 11.84 10.99
C LEU A 186 -20.86 12.67 9.70
N MET A 187 -20.56 13.96 9.76
CA MET A 187 -20.55 14.83 8.59
C MET A 187 -19.46 14.39 7.60
N LEU A 188 -18.24 14.12 8.07
CA LEU A 188 -17.14 13.62 7.22
C LEU A 188 -17.43 12.23 6.63
N GLU A 189 -18.04 11.32 7.40
CA GLU A 189 -18.54 10.04 6.90
C GLU A 189 -19.58 10.23 5.79
N SER A 190 -20.53 11.15 5.96
CA SER A 190 -21.55 11.45 4.94
C SER A 190 -20.94 12.03 3.66
N VAL A 191 -19.91 12.89 3.77
CA VAL A 191 -19.16 13.42 2.63
C VAL A 191 -18.44 12.30 1.88
N ILE A 192 -17.66 11.46 2.57
CA ILE A 192 -16.93 10.33 1.94
C ILE A 192 -17.89 9.36 1.22
N LYS A 193 -19.09 9.12 1.78
CA LYS A 193 -20.13 8.31 1.13
C LYS A 193 -20.74 8.99 -0.09
N ASN A 194 -21.02 10.29 0.00
CA ASN A 194 -21.68 11.05 -1.07
C ASN A 194 -20.75 11.43 -2.24
N THR A 195 -19.43 11.55 -2.02
CA THR A 195 -18.43 11.78 -3.08
C THR A 195 -18.16 10.52 -3.94
N SER A 196 -19.07 9.53 -3.93
CA SER A 196 -19.04 8.31 -4.76
C SER A 196 -17.75 7.47 -4.65
N VAL A 197 -17.08 7.49 -3.49
CA VAL A 197 -15.75 6.91 -3.31
C VAL A 197 -15.78 5.38 -3.10
N GLY A 198 -16.27 4.67 -4.11
CA GLY A 198 -16.52 3.22 -4.10
C GLY A 198 -17.93 2.83 -3.61
N ARG A 199 -18.26 1.54 -3.70
CA ARG A 199 -19.50 0.99 -3.12
C ARG A 199 -19.39 0.96 -1.60
N TRP A 200 -20.43 1.43 -0.92
CA TRP A 200 -20.53 1.43 0.54
C TRP A 200 -21.61 0.47 1.02
N ARG A 201 -21.26 -0.41 1.95
CA ARG A 201 -22.15 -1.42 2.52
C ARG A 201 -23.14 -0.79 3.51
N THR A 202 -24.42 -1.12 3.38
CA THR A 202 -25.47 -0.57 4.24
C THR A 202 -25.45 -1.26 5.60
N LEU A 203 -25.44 -0.49 6.70
CA LEU A 203 -25.61 -1.03 8.06
C LEU A 203 -26.96 -1.75 8.18
N LYS A 204 -27.02 -2.87 8.89
CA LYS A 204 -28.26 -3.52 9.34
C LYS A 204 -28.92 -2.63 10.39
N SER A 205 -29.67 -1.64 9.92
CA SER A 205 -30.53 -0.83 10.78
C SER A 205 -31.71 -1.68 11.24
N GLU A 206 -31.53 -2.45 12.32
CA GLU A 206 -32.59 -3.19 13.02
C GLU A 206 -33.56 -2.26 13.77
N VAL A 207 -33.98 -1.16 13.11
CA VAL A 207 -35.30 -0.59 13.31
C VAL A 207 -36.28 -1.51 12.58
N THR A 208 -36.44 -2.73 13.11
CA THR A 208 -37.63 -3.52 12.85
C THR A 208 -38.80 -2.64 13.25
N PRO A 209 -39.68 -2.20 12.32
CA PRO A 209 -40.84 -1.43 12.73
C PRO A 209 -41.64 -2.33 13.65
N SER A 210 -41.74 -1.97 14.93
CA SER A 210 -42.42 -2.78 15.94
C SER A 210 -43.87 -2.92 15.51
N GLN A 211 -44.18 -4.05 14.88
CA GLN A 211 -45.38 -4.21 14.07
C GLN A 211 -46.58 -4.06 14.97
N GLN A 212 -47.21 -2.88 14.93
CA GLN A 212 -48.08 -2.42 16.00
C GLN A 212 -49.18 -3.44 16.21
N ALA A 213 -49.17 -4.07 17.40
CA ALA A 213 -49.89 -5.30 17.64
C ALA A 213 -51.41 -5.07 17.49
N GLY A 214 -51.94 -5.45 16.32
CA GLY A 214 -53.37 -5.53 16.09
C GLY A 214 -53.95 -6.49 17.12
N GLY A 215 -54.89 -6.01 17.93
CA GLY A 215 -55.36 -6.71 19.13
C GLY A 215 -55.98 -8.08 18.82
N GLY A 216 -55.18 -9.14 18.94
CA GLY A 216 -55.60 -10.54 18.82
C GLY A 216 -55.71 -11.19 20.20
N PHE A 217 -56.94 -11.39 20.68
CA PHE A 217 -57.18 -12.12 21.93
C PHE A 217 -57.07 -13.64 21.70
N GLY A 218 -56.11 -14.28 22.36
CA GLY A 218 -55.97 -15.74 22.42
C GLY A 218 -54.51 -16.18 22.57
N GLY A 219 -54.16 -17.22 23.34
CA GLY A 219 -55.03 -18.06 24.16
C GLY A 219 -54.49 -19.49 24.23
N GLY A 220 -53.83 -19.85 25.34
CA GLY A 220 -53.16 -21.15 25.51
C GLY A 220 -51.64 -20.98 25.69
N GLY A 221 -51.06 -21.75 26.60
CA GLY A 221 -49.63 -21.68 26.93
C GLY A 221 -48.81 -22.86 26.39
N GLY A 222 -47.50 -22.71 26.38
CA GLY A 222 -46.52 -23.76 26.12
C GLY A 222 -45.21 -23.44 26.82
N MET A 223 -44.54 -24.44 27.39
CA MET A 223 -43.36 -24.26 28.24
C MET A 223 -42.22 -25.20 27.84
N GLY A 224 -41.02 -24.64 27.66
CA GLY A 224 -39.78 -25.34 27.28
C GLY A 224 -39.04 -24.60 26.15
N GLY A 225 -37.71 -24.69 26.03
CA GLY A 225 -36.73 -25.29 26.95
C GLY A 225 -35.53 -25.92 26.23
N GLY A 226 -34.31 -25.56 26.63
CA GLY A 226 -33.10 -26.36 26.37
C GLY A 226 -32.10 -25.86 25.31
N ALA A 227 -31.03 -25.22 25.81
CA ALA A 227 -29.60 -25.48 25.51
C ALA A 227 -29.02 -25.50 24.07
N GLY A 228 -27.85 -24.85 23.93
CA GLY A 228 -26.89 -24.98 22.82
C GLY A 228 -26.58 -23.64 22.13
N GLY A 229 -25.33 -23.25 21.85
CA GLY A 229 -24.05 -23.82 22.32
C GLY A 229 -22.83 -23.20 21.61
N ALA A 230 -21.74 -22.98 22.36
CA ALA A 230 -20.36 -22.67 21.93
C ALA A 230 -20.05 -21.39 21.10
N GLY A 231 -18.89 -20.78 21.40
CA GLY A 231 -17.98 -20.33 20.32
C GLY A 231 -17.90 -18.85 19.94
N GLY A 232 -17.90 -17.89 20.88
CA GLY A 232 -17.65 -16.48 20.58
C GLY A 232 -17.05 -15.69 21.74
N GLY A 233 -16.08 -14.80 21.45
CA GLY A 233 -15.42 -13.95 22.45
C GLY A 233 -16.25 -12.72 22.82
N PHE A 234 -17.25 -12.88 23.70
CA PHE A 234 -18.15 -11.79 24.09
C PHE A 234 -17.51 -10.78 25.05
N PHE A 235 -16.96 -9.70 24.52
CA PHE A 235 -16.62 -8.51 25.32
C PHE A 235 -17.83 -7.57 25.40
N GLN A 236 -18.79 -7.88 26.28
CA GLN A 236 -19.94 -6.99 26.53
C GLN A 236 -19.49 -5.76 27.34
N VAL A 237 -19.42 -4.60 26.68
CA VAL A 237 -19.39 -3.30 27.34
C VAL A 237 -20.82 -2.80 27.47
N SER A 238 -21.43 -3.03 28.62
CA SER A 238 -22.77 -2.54 28.94
C SER A 238 -22.74 -1.09 29.39
N ASP A 239 -23.08 -0.15 28.50
CA ASP A 239 -23.38 1.22 28.87
C ASP A 239 -24.79 1.33 29.49
N GLN A 240 -24.98 2.29 30.41
CA GLN A 240 -26.17 2.45 31.24
C GLN A 240 -27.44 2.80 30.43
N ASN A 241 -27.28 3.26 29.19
CA ASN A 241 -28.36 3.57 28.25
C ASN A 241 -28.81 2.39 27.36
N GLY A 242 -28.29 1.17 27.57
CA GLY A 242 -28.83 -0.04 26.95
C GLY A 242 -28.52 -0.25 25.45
N MET A 243 -27.70 0.60 24.83
CA MET A 243 -27.21 0.33 23.47
C MET A 243 -26.16 -0.80 23.48
N ASN A 244 -26.57 -2.00 23.06
CA ASN A 244 -25.67 -3.13 22.87
C ASN A 244 -24.83 -2.94 21.60
N ALA A 245 -23.69 -2.26 21.72
CA ALA A 245 -22.77 -2.02 20.60
C ALA A 245 -22.01 -3.31 20.22
N VAL A 246 -22.64 -4.16 19.41
CA VAL A 246 -22.03 -5.38 18.84
C VAL A 246 -21.01 -4.99 17.77
N LEU A 247 -19.80 -4.61 18.18
CA LEU A 247 -18.70 -4.18 17.30
C LEU A 247 -18.14 -5.36 16.48
N GLY A 248 -18.84 -5.74 15.41
CA GLY A 248 -18.44 -6.83 14.52
C GLY A 248 -19.14 -6.80 13.16
N ALA A 249 -18.72 -7.70 12.25
CA ALA A 249 -19.22 -7.76 10.87
C ALA A 249 -20.75 -7.92 10.75
N SER A 250 -21.40 -8.48 11.79
CA SER A 250 -22.86 -8.64 11.86
C SER A 250 -23.65 -7.33 11.80
N LEU A 251 -23.02 -6.16 11.97
CA LEU A 251 -23.66 -4.84 11.88
C LEU A 251 -24.05 -4.42 10.46
N TYR A 252 -23.66 -5.15 9.42
CA TYR A 252 -23.89 -4.78 8.04
C TYR A 252 -24.71 -5.82 7.27
N HIS A 253 -25.41 -5.38 6.22
CA HIS A 253 -25.99 -6.28 5.23
C HIS A 253 -24.89 -7.06 4.52
N ASP A 254 -25.26 -8.20 3.95
CA ASP A 254 -24.30 -9.14 3.34
C ASP A 254 -23.87 -8.67 1.92
N ASP A 255 -24.15 -7.40 1.60
CA ASP A 255 -23.79 -6.71 0.36
C ASP A 255 -22.26 -6.61 0.16
N GLU A 256 -21.82 -6.68 -1.09
CA GLU A 256 -20.42 -6.46 -1.45
C GLU A 256 -20.03 -4.97 -1.39
N GLY A 257 -18.79 -4.67 -0.97
CA GLY A 257 -18.26 -3.30 -0.91
C GLY A 257 -17.68 -2.92 0.46
N GLY A 258 -17.22 -1.67 0.52
CA GLY A 258 -16.46 -1.14 1.64
C GLY A 258 -17.29 -0.73 2.87
N THR A 259 -16.60 -0.54 3.99
CA THR A 259 -17.16 -0.10 5.27
C THR A 259 -16.38 1.09 5.85
N ILE A 260 -17.07 1.93 6.62
CA ILE A 260 -16.48 3.02 7.40
C ILE A 260 -16.87 2.79 8.87
N SER A 261 -15.90 2.89 9.76
CA SER A 261 -16.10 2.80 11.21
C SER A 261 -15.41 3.98 11.89
N ILE A 262 -16.18 4.85 12.53
CA ILE A 262 -15.66 5.97 13.32
C ILE A 262 -15.09 5.43 14.63
N VAL A 263 -13.86 5.82 14.99
CA VAL A 263 -13.24 5.48 16.29
C VAL A 263 -12.87 6.78 17.03
N PRO A 264 -13.81 7.39 17.79
CA PRO A 264 -13.59 8.71 18.40
C PRO A 264 -12.42 8.75 19.38
N GLN A 265 -12.16 7.64 20.08
CA GLN A 265 -11.07 7.51 21.06
C GLN A 265 -9.68 7.69 20.42
N SER A 266 -9.48 7.25 19.18
CA SER A 266 -8.23 7.44 18.43
C SER A 266 -8.26 8.65 17.49
N LYS A 267 -9.39 9.39 17.47
CA LYS A 267 -9.67 10.49 16.52
C LYS A 267 -9.43 10.09 15.06
N ALA A 268 -9.83 8.87 14.69
CA ALA A 268 -9.57 8.30 13.38
C ALA A 268 -10.80 7.61 12.78
N LEU A 269 -10.82 7.53 11.44
CA LEU A 269 -11.74 6.68 10.69
C LEU A 269 -11.01 5.41 10.30
N VAL A 270 -11.58 4.24 10.61
CA VAL A 270 -11.15 2.96 10.04
C VAL A 270 -12.00 2.73 8.80
N ILE A 271 -11.37 2.62 7.63
CA ILE A 271 -12.05 2.44 6.36
C ILE A 271 -11.53 1.15 5.71
N CYS A 272 -12.44 0.26 5.32
CA CYS A 272 -12.16 -0.90 4.49
C CYS A 272 -12.73 -0.63 3.09
N GLN A 273 -11.90 -0.53 2.05
CA GLN A 273 -12.34 -0.16 0.70
C GLN A 273 -11.33 -0.61 -0.37
N THR A 274 -11.71 -0.52 -1.66
CA THR A 274 -10.83 -0.81 -2.81
C THR A 274 -9.61 0.12 -2.89
N TYR A 275 -8.58 -0.29 -3.63
CA TYR A 275 -7.33 0.46 -3.81
C TYR A 275 -7.55 1.89 -4.36
N HIS A 276 -8.33 2.04 -5.44
CA HIS A 276 -8.57 3.34 -6.07
C HIS A 276 -9.36 4.31 -5.19
N ALA A 277 -10.40 3.81 -4.53
CA ALA A 277 -11.18 4.60 -3.58
C ALA A 277 -10.34 5.00 -2.35
N HIS A 278 -9.41 4.16 -1.88
CA HIS A 278 -8.43 4.57 -0.87
C HIS A 278 -7.53 5.74 -1.32
N ASN A 279 -7.17 5.81 -2.60
CA ASN A 279 -6.40 6.93 -3.14
C ASN A 279 -7.27 8.20 -3.24
N ALA A 280 -8.51 8.09 -3.71
CA ALA A 280 -9.45 9.22 -3.73
C ALA A 280 -9.80 9.75 -2.32
N ILE A 281 -9.84 8.89 -1.29
CA ILE A 281 -9.97 9.32 0.12
C ILE A 281 -8.72 10.10 0.56
N VAL A 282 -7.51 9.69 0.16
CA VAL A 282 -6.28 10.43 0.46
C VAL A 282 -6.30 11.81 -0.20
N GLU A 283 -6.72 11.88 -1.46
CA GLU A 283 -6.85 13.13 -2.22
C GLU A 283 -7.86 14.09 -1.57
N LEU A 284 -9.09 13.61 -1.30
CA LEU A 284 -10.14 14.37 -0.61
C LEU A 284 -9.72 14.86 0.78
N LEU A 285 -9.10 13.99 1.60
CA LEU A 285 -8.61 14.38 2.93
C LEU A 285 -7.36 15.27 2.89
N THR A 286 -6.69 15.41 1.74
CA THR A 286 -5.61 16.38 1.55
C THR A 286 -6.20 17.73 1.17
N GLN A 287 -7.09 17.77 0.16
CA GLN A 287 -7.82 18.97 -0.25
C GLN A 287 -8.60 19.61 0.91
N LEU A 288 -9.25 18.81 1.78
CA LEU A 288 -9.95 19.30 2.98
C LEU A 288 -9.04 19.90 4.07
N ARG A 289 -7.74 19.57 4.06
CA ARG A 289 -6.74 20.20 4.96
C ARG A 289 -6.21 21.49 4.34
N GLU A 290 -5.82 21.44 3.07
CA GLU A 290 -5.38 22.63 2.32
C GLU A 290 -6.44 23.74 2.31
N ALA A 291 -7.71 23.40 2.04
CA ALA A 291 -8.82 24.35 2.08
C ALA A 291 -9.14 24.91 3.48
N ARG A 292 -8.62 24.27 4.55
CA ARG A 292 -8.70 24.78 5.91
C ARG A 292 -7.53 25.70 6.24
N ASP A 293 -6.30 25.33 5.87
CA ASP A 293 -5.09 26.12 6.16
C ASP A 293 -5.04 27.45 5.38
N VAL A 294 -5.99 27.67 4.46
CA VAL A 294 -6.26 28.93 3.73
C VAL A 294 -7.16 29.92 4.51
N ASN A 295 -7.83 29.51 5.60
CA ASN A 295 -8.76 30.32 6.40
C ASN A 295 -8.27 30.64 7.83
#